data_AF-A0A7S1J458-F1
#
_entry.id   AF-A0A7S1J458-F1
#
_cell.length_a   1.000
_cell.length_b   1.000
_cell.length_c   1.000
_cell.angle_alpha   90.00
_cell.angle_beta   90.00
_cell.angle_gamma   90.00
#
_symmetry.space_group_name_H-M   'P 1'
#
loop_
_entity.id
_entity.type
_entity.pdbx_description
1 polymer ?
#
loop_
_entity_poly.entity_id
_entity_poly.type
_entity_poly.pdbx_seq_one_letter_code
_entity_poly.pdbx_strand_id
1 'polypeptide(L)'
;RLLVRDAVRTQGRLQPDVALIYAALSTDAAAAQRSLQDCGVGDCSVVISPADGREDALLGTATAFAVAESHTASGGHSVVIIDDVAPLQAFWESASTLLQAHLGTTGDPSEVRGYYGVLTERAGCLTPALGSGTLSALFLAANPSERRRAGAASTGATDRVYDLAEFTGDKYGPKVRARLQLLANKGVPITAATVKKLSIPVPEAPASGAALVHVDHLMSLSDGHISLDPGLAREGWVPSLD
;
A
#
# COMPACT_ATOMS: atom_id res chain seq x y z
N ARG A 1 -0.42 11.85 6.11
CA ARG A 1 -0.42 13.10 5.29
C ARG A 1 0.06 14.34 6.06
N LEU A 2 -0.38 14.62 7.30
CA LEU A 2 0.12 15.79 8.08
C LEU A 2 1.66 15.81 8.24
N LEU A 3 2.25 14.69 8.67
CA LEU A 3 3.71 14.56 8.81
C LEU A 3 4.46 14.91 7.51
N VAL A 4 3.92 14.47 6.36
CA VAL A 4 4.52 14.74 5.05
C VAL A 4 4.38 16.21 4.68
N ARG A 5 3.25 16.85 4.97
CA ARG A 5 3.10 18.30 4.80
C ARG A 5 4.13 19.08 5.62
N ASP A 6 4.39 18.68 6.86
CA ASP A 6 5.38 19.33 7.71
C ASP A 6 6.81 19.11 7.20
N ALA A 7 7.13 17.90 6.73
CA ALA A 7 8.41 17.61 6.08
C ALA A 7 8.60 18.48 4.83
N VAL A 8 7.60 18.54 3.96
CA VAL A 8 7.58 19.37 2.74
C VAL A 8 7.75 20.86 3.08
N ARG A 9 7.00 21.38 4.04
CA ARG A 9 7.10 22.77 4.48
C ARG A 9 8.50 23.08 5.03
N THR A 10 9.06 22.16 5.80
CA THR A 10 10.41 22.30 6.36
C THR A 10 11.46 22.31 5.25
N GLN A 11 11.32 21.42 4.27
CA GLN A 11 12.19 21.36 3.09
C GLN A 11 12.19 22.68 2.33
N GLY A 12 11.01 23.17 1.96
CA GLY A 12 10.87 24.45 1.24
C GLY A 12 11.49 25.64 1.95
N ARG A 13 11.42 25.66 3.29
CA ARG A 13 11.96 26.76 4.09
C ARG A 13 13.47 26.67 4.30
N LEU A 14 14.00 25.47 4.53
CA LEU A 14 15.38 25.28 4.97
C LEU A 14 16.34 24.89 3.85
N GLN A 15 15.82 24.24 2.80
CA GLN A 15 16.60 23.65 1.72
C GLN A 15 15.84 23.81 0.39
N PRO A 16 15.66 25.05 -0.09
CA PRO A 16 14.89 25.34 -1.30
C PRO A 16 15.50 24.74 -2.57
N ASP A 17 16.79 24.38 -2.54
CA ASP A 17 17.51 23.81 -3.67
C ASP A 17 17.20 22.31 -3.89
N VAL A 18 16.47 21.67 -2.97
CA VAL A 18 16.04 20.28 -3.13
C VAL A 18 14.74 20.23 -3.91
N ALA A 19 14.78 19.59 -5.07
CA ALA A 19 13.60 19.41 -5.91
C ALA A 19 12.57 18.51 -5.23
N LEU A 20 11.33 18.99 -5.10
CA LEU A 20 10.23 18.21 -4.55
C LEU A 20 9.35 17.66 -5.66
N ILE A 21 9.24 16.34 -5.76
CA ILE A 21 8.36 15.69 -6.73
C ILE A 21 7.24 14.99 -5.96
N TYR A 22 6.01 15.45 -6.14
CA TYR A 22 4.82 14.93 -5.45
C TYR A 22 3.91 14.19 -6.42
N ALA A 23 3.88 12.86 -6.33
CA ALA A 23 2.95 12.02 -7.08
C ALA A 23 1.65 11.85 -6.29
N ALA A 24 0.63 12.63 -6.64
CA ALA A 24 -0.72 12.57 -6.09
C ALA A 24 -1.52 11.49 -6.84
N LEU A 25 -1.36 10.23 -6.45
CA LEU A 25 -2.00 9.09 -7.12
C LEU A 25 -3.47 8.93 -6.70
N SER A 26 -3.78 9.19 -5.43
CA SER A 26 -5.13 9.02 -4.87
C SER A 26 -5.82 10.34 -4.54
N THR A 27 -5.14 11.47 -4.76
CA THR A 27 -5.62 12.82 -4.42
C THR A 27 -5.80 13.63 -5.69
N ASP A 28 -6.88 14.42 -5.74
CA ASP A 28 -7.11 15.39 -6.81
C ASP A 28 -5.90 16.30 -7.01
N ALA A 29 -5.46 16.46 -8.27
CA ALA A 29 -4.27 17.23 -8.62
C ALA A 29 -4.33 18.66 -8.08
N ALA A 30 -5.48 19.31 -8.21
CA ALA A 30 -5.66 20.69 -7.77
C ALA A 30 -5.64 20.79 -6.24
N ALA A 31 -6.18 19.80 -5.52
CA ALA A 31 -6.10 19.71 -4.07
C ALA A 31 -4.66 19.49 -3.59
N ALA A 32 -3.90 18.61 -4.25
CA ALA A 32 -2.49 18.40 -3.96
C ALA A 32 -1.68 19.69 -4.19
N GLN A 33 -1.87 20.34 -5.34
CA GLN A 33 -1.20 21.60 -5.66
C GLN A 33 -1.51 22.71 -4.64
N ARG A 34 -2.79 22.89 -4.27
CA ARG A 34 -3.18 23.84 -3.21
C ARG A 34 -2.50 23.51 -1.88
N SER A 35 -2.48 22.24 -1.49
CA SER A 35 -1.82 21.83 -0.24
C SER A 35 -0.31 22.12 -0.24
N LEU A 36 0.36 22.04 -1.38
CA LEU A 36 1.78 22.37 -1.53
C LEU A 36 2.02 23.89 -1.51
N GLN A 37 1.14 24.66 -2.16
CA GLN A 37 1.14 26.12 -2.09
C GLN A 37 0.98 26.62 -0.64
N ASP A 38 0.07 26.03 0.14
CA ASP A 38 -0.13 26.32 1.56
C ASP A 38 1.09 25.94 2.44
N CYS A 39 1.98 25.09 1.91
CA CYS A 39 3.25 24.74 2.53
C CYS A 39 4.40 25.67 2.08
N GLY A 40 4.18 26.58 1.14
CA GLY A 40 5.18 27.51 0.63
C GLY A 40 6.19 26.90 -0.35
N VAL A 41 5.86 25.75 -0.97
CA VAL A 41 6.74 25.01 -1.89
C VAL A 41 6.26 25.02 -3.35
N GLY A 42 5.25 25.84 -3.68
CA GLY A 42 4.61 25.82 -5.00
C GLY A 42 5.57 25.95 -6.18
N ASP A 43 6.60 26.78 -6.05
CA ASP A 43 7.55 27.08 -7.14
C ASP A 43 8.70 26.05 -7.27
N CYS A 44 8.95 25.27 -6.22
CA CYS A 44 10.01 24.25 -6.15
C CYS A 44 9.47 22.82 -6.27
N SER A 45 8.20 22.67 -6.63
CA SER A 45 7.52 21.37 -6.64
C SER A 45 6.94 21.00 -7.99
N VAL A 46 7.10 19.74 -8.38
CA VAL A 46 6.42 19.13 -9.52
C VAL A 46 5.32 18.23 -8.98
N VAL A 47 4.07 18.52 -9.36
CA VAL A 47 2.92 17.66 -9.05
C VAL A 47 2.65 16.75 -10.22
N ILE A 48 2.66 15.45 -9.98
CA ILE A 48 2.26 14.44 -10.96
C ILE A 48 0.95 13.85 -10.47
N SER A 49 -0.09 13.99 -11.29
CA SER A 49 -1.38 13.37 -11.04
C SER A 49 -1.76 12.58 -12.30
N PRO A 50 -1.99 11.26 -12.17
CA PRO A 50 -2.47 10.44 -13.28
C PRO A 50 -3.83 10.94 -13.78
N ALA A 51 -4.05 10.89 -15.10
CA ALA A 51 -5.20 11.54 -15.73
C ALA A 51 -6.52 10.84 -15.37
N ASP A 52 -6.59 9.51 -15.50
CA ASP A 52 -7.70 8.67 -15.03
C ASP A 52 -7.35 7.18 -15.16
N GLY A 53 -7.64 6.36 -14.14
CA GLY A 53 -7.48 4.90 -14.21
C GLY A 53 -6.37 4.33 -13.34
N ARG A 54 -6.41 3.00 -13.13
CA ARG A 54 -5.49 2.31 -12.21
C ARG A 54 -4.12 2.09 -12.85
N GLU A 55 -4.09 1.97 -14.16
CA GLU A 55 -2.91 1.81 -15.00
C GLU A 55 -2.03 3.06 -14.98
N ASP A 56 -2.66 4.24 -15.02
CA ASP A 56 -1.98 5.52 -14.99
C ASP A 56 -1.20 5.75 -13.68
N ALA A 57 -1.58 5.07 -12.59
CA ALA A 57 -0.82 5.12 -11.34
C ALA A 57 0.60 4.59 -11.51
N LEU A 58 0.80 3.52 -12.29
CA LEU A 58 2.14 2.98 -12.58
C LEU A 58 2.99 4.01 -13.33
N LEU A 59 2.40 4.63 -14.36
CA LEU A 59 3.06 5.66 -15.16
C LEU A 59 3.37 6.89 -14.34
N GLY A 60 2.42 7.38 -13.55
CA GLY A 60 2.61 8.51 -12.64
C GLY A 60 3.75 8.29 -11.67
N THR A 61 3.84 7.10 -11.07
CA THR A 61 4.98 6.72 -10.22
C THR A 61 6.30 6.69 -11.00
N ALA A 62 6.34 6.03 -12.17
CA ALA A 62 7.56 5.94 -12.96
C ALA A 62 8.04 7.32 -13.45
N THR A 63 7.13 8.20 -13.86
CA THR A 63 7.38 9.59 -14.24
C THR A 63 7.94 10.39 -13.07
N ALA A 64 7.40 10.21 -11.86
CA ALA A 64 7.89 10.93 -10.68
C ALA A 64 9.36 10.63 -10.39
N PHE A 65 9.73 9.35 -10.43
CA PHE A 65 11.13 8.97 -10.30
C PHE A 65 11.98 9.49 -11.47
N ALA A 66 11.49 9.44 -12.71
CA ALA A 66 12.26 9.91 -13.87
C ALA A 66 12.55 11.43 -13.80
N VAL A 67 11.58 12.24 -13.37
CA VAL A 67 11.77 13.68 -13.16
C VAL A 67 12.79 13.93 -12.05
N ALA A 68 12.69 13.20 -10.95
CA ALA A 68 13.63 13.31 -9.84
C ALA A 68 15.05 12.89 -10.22
N GLU A 69 15.21 11.78 -10.94
CA GLU A 69 16.48 11.32 -11.48
C GLU A 69 17.14 12.33 -12.41
N SER A 70 16.35 13.00 -13.26
CA SER A 70 16.88 14.07 -14.12
C SER A 70 17.51 15.19 -13.30
N HIS A 71 16.90 15.56 -12.17
CA HIS A 71 17.47 16.56 -11.26
C HIS A 71 18.70 16.01 -10.55
N THR A 72 18.62 14.80 -9.99
CA THR A 72 19.72 14.11 -9.29
C THR A 72 20.94 13.90 -10.19
N ALA A 73 20.76 13.55 -11.46
CA ALA A 73 21.84 13.34 -12.42
C ALA A 73 22.60 14.63 -12.77
N SER A 74 22.01 15.80 -12.52
CA SER A 74 22.70 17.09 -12.65
C SER A 74 23.53 17.48 -11.41
N GLY A 75 23.64 16.57 -10.44
CA GLY A 75 24.28 16.79 -9.14
C GLY A 75 23.35 17.41 -8.09
N GLY A 76 22.07 17.59 -8.43
CA GLY A 76 21.05 18.11 -7.51
C GLY A 76 20.54 17.07 -6.51
N HIS A 77 19.71 17.52 -5.59
CA HIS A 77 19.08 16.68 -4.57
C HIS A 77 17.57 16.68 -4.77
N SER A 78 16.94 15.52 -4.73
CA SER A 78 15.51 15.39 -4.97
C SER A 78 14.81 14.51 -3.93
N VAL A 79 13.55 14.80 -3.68
CA VAL A 79 12.66 13.98 -2.86
C VAL A 79 11.42 13.64 -3.68
N VAL A 80 11.16 12.34 -3.85
CA VAL A 80 9.94 11.81 -4.45
C VAL A 80 8.98 11.40 -3.35
N ILE A 81 7.74 11.89 -3.40
CA ILE A 81 6.66 11.49 -2.50
C ILE A 81 5.57 10.81 -3.32
N ILE A 82 5.26 9.56 -2.98
CA ILE A 82 4.13 8.81 -3.55
C ILE A 82 2.95 8.85 -2.58
N ASP A 83 1.94 9.70 -2.86
CA ASP A 83 0.73 9.88 -2.04
C ASP A 83 -0.54 9.44 -2.80
N ASP A 84 -1.06 8.25 -2.55
CA ASP A 84 -0.49 7.14 -1.78
C ASP A 84 -0.35 5.91 -2.69
N VAL A 85 0.15 4.79 -2.17
CA VAL A 85 0.33 3.57 -2.96
C VAL A 85 -0.97 2.79 -3.22
N ALA A 86 -2.14 3.25 -2.73
CA ALA A 86 -3.39 2.52 -2.86
C ALA A 86 -3.82 2.29 -4.33
N PRO A 87 -3.65 3.24 -5.26
CA PRO A 87 -3.96 3.00 -6.68
C PRO A 87 -3.04 1.95 -7.32
N LEU A 88 -1.75 1.89 -6.92
CA LEU A 88 -0.83 0.83 -7.35
C LEU A 88 -1.31 -0.54 -6.87
N GLN A 89 -1.72 -0.63 -5.61
CA GLN A 89 -2.32 -1.85 -5.08
C GLN A 89 -3.58 -2.24 -5.86
N ALA A 90 -4.48 -1.29 -6.10
CA ALA A 90 -5.73 -1.53 -6.82
C ALA A 90 -5.48 -2.03 -8.26
N PHE A 91 -4.39 -1.58 -8.90
CA PHE A 91 -3.93 -2.10 -10.18
C PHE A 91 -3.56 -3.59 -10.07
N TRP A 92 -2.68 -3.97 -9.13
CA TRP A 92 -2.22 -5.35 -8.97
C TRP A 92 -3.35 -6.32 -8.57
N GLU A 93 -4.30 -5.87 -7.75
CA GLU A 93 -5.51 -6.63 -7.42
C GLU A 93 -6.40 -6.85 -8.66
N SER A 94 -6.52 -5.84 -9.52
CA SER A 94 -7.27 -5.94 -10.79
C SER A 94 -6.60 -6.90 -11.75
N ALA A 95 -5.26 -6.81 -11.90
CA ALA A 95 -4.48 -7.74 -12.72
C ALA A 95 -4.64 -9.19 -12.24
N SER A 96 -4.55 -9.42 -10.93
CA SER A 96 -4.75 -10.76 -10.33
C SER A 96 -6.16 -11.29 -10.58
N THR A 97 -7.17 -10.43 -10.52
CA THR A 97 -8.57 -10.80 -10.79
C THR A 97 -8.75 -11.21 -12.26
N LEU A 98 -8.14 -10.47 -13.19
CA LEU A 98 -8.17 -10.81 -14.62
C LEU A 98 -7.47 -12.14 -14.91
N LEU A 99 -6.30 -12.38 -14.32
CA LEU A 99 -5.60 -13.66 -14.44
C LEU A 99 -6.46 -14.81 -13.93
N GLN A 100 -7.15 -14.64 -12.80
CA GLN A 100 -8.01 -15.68 -12.24
C GLN A 100 -9.21 -15.95 -13.15
N ALA A 101 -9.83 -14.90 -13.68
CA ALA A 101 -11.00 -15.01 -14.54
C ALA A 101 -10.69 -15.66 -15.90
N HIS A 102 -9.53 -15.37 -16.48
CA HIS A 102 -9.19 -15.81 -17.83
C HIS A 102 -8.28 -17.04 -17.90
N LEU A 103 -7.41 -17.23 -16.91
CA LEU A 103 -6.38 -18.27 -16.90
C LEU A 103 -6.50 -19.22 -15.69
N GLY A 104 -7.42 -18.95 -14.75
CA GLY A 104 -7.61 -19.78 -13.56
C GLY A 104 -6.46 -19.74 -12.55
N THR A 105 -5.54 -18.77 -12.68
CA THR A 105 -4.37 -18.58 -11.81
C THR A 105 -4.36 -17.17 -11.23
N THR A 106 -3.68 -16.97 -10.11
CA THR A 106 -3.44 -15.64 -9.54
C THR A 106 -2.09 -15.08 -9.99
N GLY A 107 -1.91 -13.76 -9.86
CA GLY A 107 -0.61 -13.12 -10.05
C GLY A 107 0.41 -13.61 -9.02
N ASP A 108 1.68 -13.65 -9.40
CA ASP A 108 2.78 -14.03 -8.50
C ASP A 108 3.16 -12.82 -7.63
N PRO A 109 3.11 -12.92 -6.28
CA PRO A 109 3.57 -11.87 -5.38
C PRO A 109 5.01 -11.40 -5.65
N SER A 110 5.86 -12.27 -6.22
CA SER A 110 7.23 -11.92 -6.59
C SER A 110 7.31 -10.81 -7.65
N GLU A 111 6.31 -10.69 -8.53
CA GLU A 111 6.23 -9.63 -9.53
C GLU A 111 5.95 -8.26 -8.89
N VAL A 112 5.07 -8.23 -7.87
CA VAL A 112 4.79 -7.02 -7.09
C VAL A 112 6.05 -6.56 -6.36
N ARG A 113 6.78 -7.50 -5.75
CA ARG A 113 8.07 -7.20 -5.13
C ARG A 113 9.08 -6.70 -6.15
N GLY A 114 9.17 -7.33 -7.32
CA GLY A 114 10.07 -6.91 -8.40
C GLY A 114 9.79 -5.48 -8.85
N TYR A 115 8.52 -5.12 -9.02
CA TYR A 115 8.10 -3.76 -9.35
C TYR A 115 8.57 -2.73 -8.31
N TYR A 116 8.27 -2.96 -7.03
CA TYR A 116 8.74 -2.05 -5.98
C TYR A 116 10.25 -2.03 -5.83
N GLY A 117 10.92 -3.17 -6.01
CA GLY A 117 12.38 -3.26 -5.92
C GLY A 117 13.05 -2.36 -6.95
N VAL A 118 12.60 -2.41 -8.21
CA VAL A 118 13.13 -1.51 -9.25
C VAL A 118 12.87 -0.04 -8.92
N LEU A 119 11.77 0.30 -8.25
CA LEU A 119 11.52 1.68 -7.83
C LEU A 119 12.39 2.12 -6.65
N THR A 120 12.53 1.29 -5.61
CA THR A 120 13.29 1.64 -4.41
C THR A 120 14.78 1.76 -4.72
N GLU A 121 15.32 0.90 -5.58
CA GLU A 121 16.73 0.94 -6.00
C GLU A 121 17.09 2.19 -6.84
N ARG A 122 16.10 2.95 -7.33
CA ARG A 122 16.32 4.25 -7.97
C ARG A 122 16.57 5.36 -6.96
N ALA A 123 16.19 5.17 -5.70
CA ALA A 123 16.53 6.08 -4.61
C ALA A 123 17.94 5.76 -4.12
N GLY A 124 18.78 6.79 -4.01
CA GLY A 124 20.18 6.62 -3.65
C GLY A 124 20.99 7.90 -3.70
N CYS A 125 22.27 7.77 -3.35
CA CYS A 125 23.27 8.83 -3.41
C CYS A 125 24.30 8.49 -4.50
N LEU A 126 24.44 9.38 -5.48
CA LEU A 126 25.42 9.22 -6.53
C LEU A 126 26.84 9.41 -5.97
N THR A 127 27.81 8.76 -6.63
CA THR A 127 29.22 8.94 -6.27
C THR A 127 29.70 10.35 -6.64
N PRO A 128 30.83 10.82 -6.07
CA PRO A 128 31.43 12.10 -6.46
C PRO A 128 31.73 12.20 -7.97
N ALA A 129 32.07 11.09 -8.62
CA ALA A 129 32.31 11.05 -10.06
C ALA A 129 31.04 11.30 -10.91
N LEU A 130 29.86 11.11 -10.32
CA LEU A 130 28.55 11.32 -10.93
C LEU A 130 27.83 12.56 -10.36
N GLY A 131 28.57 13.45 -9.69
CA GLY A 131 28.04 14.73 -9.20
C GLY A 131 27.43 14.71 -7.80
N SER A 132 27.48 13.59 -7.07
CA SER A 132 27.00 13.49 -5.68
C SER A 132 25.53 13.87 -5.44
N GLY A 133 24.71 13.90 -6.50
CA GLY A 133 23.28 14.12 -6.36
C GLY A 133 22.61 13.02 -5.55
N THR A 134 21.50 13.34 -4.90
CA THR A 134 20.71 12.36 -4.13
C THR A 134 19.27 12.30 -4.61
N LEU A 135 18.66 11.13 -4.50
CA LEU A 135 17.24 10.90 -4.64
C LEU A 135 16.75 10.18 -3.39
N SER A 136 15.82 10.80 -2.66
CA SER A 136 15.13 10.17 -1.54
C SER A 136 13.68 9.87 -1.91
N ALA A 137 13.13 8.75 -1.46
CA ALA A 137 11.76 8.36 -1.78
C ALA A 137 10.94 8.12 -0.50
N LEU A 138 9.72 8.68 -0.45
CA LEU A 138 8.73 8.44 0.58
C LEU A 138 7.49 7.82 -0.03
N PHE A 139 7.12 6.62 0.42
CA PHE A 139 5.89 5.95 0.03
C PHE A 139 4.87 6.07 1.15
N LEU A 140 3.71 6.68 0.87
CA LEU A 140 2.62 6.73 1.82
C LEU A 140 1.74 5.51 1.59
N ALA A 141 1.48 4.76 2.66
CA ALA A 141 0.57 3.64 2.64
C ALA A 141 -0.41 3.73 3.81
N ALA A 142 -1.66 3.35 3.56
CA ALA A 142 -2.64 3.20 4.63
C ALA A 142 -2.30 1.96 5.48
N ASN A 143 -2.48 2.05 6.80
CA ASN A 143 -2.17 0.95 7.70
C ASN A 143 -3.02 -0.30 7.35
N PRO A 144 -2.42 -1.49 7.18
CA PRO A 144 -3.17 -2.68 6.82
C PRO A 144 -4.18 -3.14 7.89
N SER A 145 -3.92 -2.85 9.17
CA SER A 145 -4.81 -3.20 10.28
C SER A 145 -6.11 -2.39 10.30
N GLU A 146 -6.10 -1.18 9.73
CA GLU A 146 -7.30 -0.37 9.52
C GLU A 146 -8.10 -0.83 8.31
N ARG A 147 -7.44 -1.25 7.22
CA ARG A 147 -8.14 -1.88 6.09
C ARG A 147 -8.80 -3.19 6.48
N ARG A 148 -8.19 -3.98 7.38
CA ARG A 148 -8.82 -5.18 7.96
C ARG A 148 -10.10 -4.82 8.73
N ARG A 149 -10.12 -3.70 9.46
CA ARG A 149 -11.30 -3.20 10.19
C ARG A 149 -12.36 -2.58 9.27
N ALA A 150 -11.96 -1.81 8.26
CA ALA A 150 -12.88 -1.22 7.28
C ALA A 150 -13.51 -2.29 6.37
N GLY A 151 -12.73 -3.29 5.93
CA GLY A 151 -13.23 -4.47 5.23
C GLY A 151 -14.15 -5.32 6.11
N ALA A 152 -13.77 -5.59 7.36
CA ALA A 152 -14.61 -6.31 8.31
C ALA A 152 -15.86 -5.54 8.77
N ALA A 153 -15.88 -4.21 8.67
CA ALA A 153 -17.07 -3.40 8.90
C ALA A 153 -18.03 -3.43 7.71
N SER A 154 -17.52 -3.67 6.49
CA SER A 154 -18.33 -3.81 5.26
C SER A 154 -18.91 -5.21 5.05
N THR A 155 -18.32 -6.25 5.64
CA THR A 155 -18.89 -7.59 5.69
C THR A 155 -19.16 -7.97 7.13
N GLY A 156 -20.42 -7.98 7.55
CA GLY A 156 -20.87 -8.43 8.87
C GLY A 156 -20.36 -9.84 9.22
N ALA A 157 -19.14 -9.91 9.73
CA ALA A 157 -18.36 -11.14 9.92
C ALA A 157 -18.96 -12.08 10.99
N THR A 158 -20.06 -11.69 11.62
CA THR A 158 -20.82 -12.53 12.55
C THR A 158 -21.75 -13.50 11.83
N ASP A 159 -22.13 -13.26 10.56
CA ASP A 159 -23.19 -14.03 9.86
C ASP A 159 -22.76 -14.66 8.52
N ARG A 160 -21.47 -14.58 8.16
CA ARG A 160 -20.96 -15.23 6.96
C ARG A 160 -21.06 -16.76 7.09
N VAL A 161 -21.74 -17.38 6.15
CA VAL A 161 -21.75 -18.85 5.95
C VAL A 161 -20.57 -19.21 5.04
N TYR A 162 -19.69 -20.08 5.52
CA TYR A 162 -18.53 -20.57 4.79
C TYR A 162 -18.88 -21.80 3.96
N ASP A 163 -18.30 -21.90 2.76
CA ASP A 163 -18.38 -23.13 1.95
C ASP A 163 -17.38 -24.19 2.47
N LEU A 164 -17.71 -25.46 2.32
CA LEU A 164 -16.82 -26.58 2.63
C LEU A 164 -15.52 -26.54 1.81
N ALA A 165 -15.59 -26.00 0.59
CA ALA A 165 -14.41 -25.81 -0.27
C ALA A 165 -13.39 -24.82 0.31
N GLU A 166 -13.77 -23.97 1.28
CA GLU A 166 -12.87 -23.02 1.93
C GLU A 166 -12.01 -23.68 3.02
N PHE A 167 -12.31 -24.92 3.43
CA PHE A 167 -11.58 -25.67 4.46
C PHE A 167 -10.55 -26.64 3.85
N THR A 168 -9.59 -26.09 3.10
CA THR A 168 -8.55 -26.85 2.38
C THR A 168 -7.15 -26.65 3.00
N GLY A 169 -6.26 -27.64 2.83
CA GLY A 169 -4.90 -27.64 3.37
C GLY A 169 -4.69 -28.51 4.63
N ASP A 170 -3.44 -28.58 5.10
CA ASP A 170 -3.00 -29.49 6.17
C ASP A 170 -3.64 -29.19 7.53
N LYS A 171 -4.03 -27.93 7.75
CA LYS A 171 -4.75 -27.47 8.95
C LYS A 171 -6.15 -28.10 9.07
N TYR A 172 -6.73 -28.56 7.96
CA TYR A 172 -8.08 -29.14 7.89
C TYR A 172 -8.01 -30.59 7.42
N GLY A 173 -7.56 -31.47 8.32
CA GLY A 173 -7.47 -32.89 8.06
C GLY A 173 -8.82 -33.56 7.72
N PRO A 174 -8.79 -34.83 7.24
CA PRO A 174 -9.98 -35.54 6.78
C PRO A 174 -11.08 -35.66 7.86
N LYS A 175 -10.70 -35.72 9.14
CA LYS A 175 -11.63 -35.73 10.27
C LYS A 175 -12.42 -34.42 10.44
N VAL A 176 -11.76 -33.28 10.20
CA VAL A 176 -12.38 -31.95 10.29
C VAL A 176 -13.38 -31.78 9.14
N ARG A 177 -12.98 -32.15 7.92
CA ARG A 177 -13.84 -32.10 6.74
C ARG A 177 -15.06 -33.02 6.86
N ALA A 178 -14.90 -34.24 7.34
CA ALA A 178 -16.02 -35.16 7.59
C ALA A 178 -17.02 -34.57 8.61
N ARG A 179 -16.52 -33.89 9.65
CA ARG A 179 -17.37 -33.25 10.67
C ARG A 179 -18.14 -32.05 10.12
N LEU A 180 -17.52 -31.24 9.27
CA LEU A 180 -18.17 -30.12 8.59
C LEU A 180 -19.20 -30.62 7.56
N GLN A 181 -18.90 -31.69 6.82
CA GLN A 181 -19.84 -32.32 5.89
C GLN A 181 -21.08 -32.84 6.62
N LEU A 182 -20.93 -33.43 7.81
CA LEU A 182 -22.07 -33.88 8.62
C LEU A 182 -22.96 -32.72 9.09
N LEU A 183 -22.39 -31.54 9.33
CA LEU A 183 -23.16 -30.34 9.70
C LEU A 183 -23.91 -29.78 8.50
N ALA A 184 -23.25 -29.71 7.34
CA ALA A 184 -23.88 -29.33 6.07
C ALA A 184 -25.04 -30.28 5.71
N ASN A 185 -24.84 -31.60 5.84
CA ASN A 185 -25.89 -32.60 5.58
C ASN A 185 -27.06 -32.49 6.56
N LYS A 186 -26.86 -31.91 7.75
CA LYS A 186 -27.89 -31.62 8.76
C LYS A 186 -28.53 -30.25 8.60
N GLY A 187 -28.16 -29.49 7.56
CA GLY A 187 -28.67 -28.14 7.31
C GLY A 187 -28.20 -27.09 8.33
N VAL A 188 -27.14 -27.36 9.09
CA VAL A 188 -26.57 -26.40 10.04
C VAL A 188 -25.62 -25.47 9.30
N PRO A 189 -25.84 -24.15 9.29
CA PRO A 189 -24.96 -23.22 8.61
C PRO A 189 -23.58 -23.19 9.27
N ILE A 190 -22.53 -23.32 8.44
CA ILE A 190 -21.13 -23.26 8.86
C ILE A 190 -20.76 -21.79 8.99
N THR A 191 -21.00 -21.19 10.15
CA THR A 191 -20.62 -19.80 10.46
C THR A 191 -19.43 -19.75 11.41
N ALA A 192 -18.82 -18.57 11.58
CA ALA A 192 -17.68 -18.38 12.47
C ALA A 192 -17.98 -18.84 13.91
N ALA A 193 -19.22 -18.65 14.38
CA ALA A 193 -19.68 -19.14 15.67
C ALA A 193 -19.75 -20.67 15.74
N THR A 194 -20.22 -21.33 14.68
CA THR A 194 -20.32 -22.79 14.60
C THR A 194 -18.93 -23.44 14.58
N VAL A 195 -17.99 -22.96 13.78
CA VAL A 195 -16.61 -23.52 13.76
C VAL A 195 -15.85 -23.24 15.04
N LYS A 196 -16.06 -22.07 15.68
CA LYS A 196 -15.46 -21.76 16.98
C LYS A 196 -15.94 -22.70 18.09
N LYS A 197 -17.23 -23.06 18.12
CA LYS A 197 -17.79 -24.06 19.06
C LYS A 197 -17.20 -25.46 18.86
N LEU A 198 -16.70 -25.76 17.67
CA LEU A 198 -16.11 -27.06 17.32
C LEU A 198 -14.59 -27.07 17.48
N SER A 199 -14.00 -25.98 17.97
CA SER A 199 -12.55 -25.76 18.05
C SER A 199 -11.84 -25.95 16.70
N ILE A 200 -12.54 -25.63 15.60
CA ILE A 200 -11.98 -25.66 14.24
C ILE A 200 -11.48 -24.24 13.93
N PRO A 201 -10.22 -24.07 13.47
CA PRO A 201 -9.75 -22.76 13.03
C PRO A 201 -10.65 -22.24 11.91
N VAL A 202 -10.99 -20.95 11.96
CA VAL A 202 -11.83 -20.33 10.93
C VAL A 202 -10.98 -20.19 9.66
N PRO A 203 -11.49 -20.54 8.45
CA PRO A 203 -10.79 -20.25 7.22
C PRO A 203 -10.51 -18.75 7.17
N GLU A 204 -9.25 -18.39 6.99
CA GLU A 204 -8.94 -17.03 6.62
C GLU A 204 -9.70 -16.77 5.31
N ALA A 205 -10.50 -15.68 5.27
CA ALA A 205 -11.16 -15.28 4.04
C ALA A 205 -10.15 -15.30 2.89
N PRO A 206 -10.53 -15.66 1.65
CA PRO A 206 -9.62 -15.59 0.51
C PRO A 206 -8.95 -14.22 0.57
N ALA A 207 -7.63 -14.26 0.69
CA ALA A 207 -6.90 -13.23 1.39
C ALA A 207 -7.28 -11.85 0.87
N SER A 208 -7.91 -11.04 1.71
CA SER A 208 -7.75 -9.59 1.68
C SER A 208 -6.30 -9.20 2.06
N GLY A 209 -5.34 -10.09 1.81
CA GLY A 209 -3.92 -10.00 2.13
C GLY A 209 -3.11 -9.36 1.02
N ALA A 210 -3.69 -9.12 -0.17
CA ALA A 210 -3.04 -8.31 -1.21
C ALA A 210 -2.59 -6.95 -0.65
N ALA A 211 -3.42 -6.31 0.18
CA ALA A 211 -3.08 -5.05 0.84
C ALA A 211 -1.84 -5.12 1.76
N LEU A 212 -1.67 -6.24 2.47
CA LEU A 212 -0.49 -6.45 3.31
C LEU A 212 0.75 -6.69 2.45
N VAL A 213 0.62 -7.43 1.36
CA VAL A 213 1.74 -7.77 0.47
C VAL A 213 2.45 -6.51 -0.05
N HIS A 214 1.70 -5.47 -0.46
CA HIS A 214 2.31 -4.21 -0.93
C HIS A 214 3.10 -3.50 0.17
N VAL A 215 2.53 -3.39 1.37
CA VAL A 215 3.16 -2.71 2.51
C VAL A 215 4.35 -3.50 3.02
N ASP A 216 4.22 -4.82 3.15
CA ASP A 216 5.30 -5.71 3.60
C ASP A 216 6.48 -5.70 2.63
N HIS A 217 6.22 -5.66 1.32
CA HIS A 217 7.27 -5.52 0.32
C HIS A 217 7.98 -4.18 0.42
N LEU A 218 7.23 -3.07 0.53
CA LEU A 218 7.82 -1.75 0.71
C LEU A 218 8.65 -1.67 1.99
N MET A 219 8.13 -2.16 3.13
CA MET A 219 8.88 -2.21 4.39
C MET A 219 10.17 -3.01 4.29
N SER A 220 10.16 -4.10 3.52
CA SER A 220 11.35 -4.94 3.30
C SER A 220 12.36 -4.34 2.33
N LEU A 221 11.92 -3.49 1.39
CA LEU A 221 12.76 -2.90 0.35
C LEU A 221 13.25 -1.50 0.72
N SER A 222 12.56 -0.82 1.62
CA SER A 222 12.93 0.51 2.12
C SER A 222 14.03 0.45 3.18
N ASP A 223 14.81 1.52 3.29
CA ASP A 223 15.79 1.72 4.37
C ASP A 223 15.16 1.91 5.77
N GLY A 224 13.84 2.09 5.84
CA GLY A 224 13.10 2.26 7.08
C GLY A 224 11.64 2.63 6.83
N HIS A 225 10.82 2.55 7.88
CA HIS A 225 9.41 2.96 7.84
C HIS A 225 9.04 3.77 9.08
N ILE A 226 8.01 4.60 8.93
CA ILE A 226 7.43 5.37 10.02
C ILE A 226 5.99 4.89 10.18
N SER A 227 5.69 4.33 11.35
CA SER A 227 4.35 3.86 11.71
C SER A 227 3.59 4.98 12.43
N LEU A 228 2.33 5.16 12.05
CA LEU A 228 1.41 6.07 12.75
C LEU A 228 0.31 5.26 13.41
N ASP A 229 0.23 5.32 14.75
CA ASP A 229 -0.78 4.59 15.53
C ASP A 229 -2.04 5.45 15.79
N PRO A 230 -3.22 5.01 15.32
CA PRO A 230 -4.51 5.61 15.66
C PRO A 230 -4.86 5.57 17.17
N GLY A 231 -4.26 4.65 17.94
CA GLY A 231 -4.33 4.60 19.40
C GLY A 231 -3.76 5.87 20.02
N LEU A 232 -2.48 6.12 19.77
CA LEU A 232 -1.78 7.33 20.20
C LEU A 232 -2.45 8.61 19.70
N ALA A 233 -2.96 8.63 18.47
CA ALA A 233 -3.69 9.77 17.94
C ALA A 233 -4.96 10.09 18.77
N ARG A 234 -5.70 9.05 19.22
CA ARG A 234 -6.89 9.22 20.08
C ARG A 234 -6.54 9.70 21.49
N GLU A 235 -5.33 9.41 21.94
CA GLU A 235 -4.79 9.91 23.21
C GLU A 235 -4.26 11.36 23.09
N GLY A 236 -4.27 11.95 21.89
CA GLY A 236 -3.90 13.33 21.62
C GLY A 236 -2.46 13.54 21.17
N TRP A 237 -1.71 12.46 20.87
CA TRP A 237 -0.35 12.56 20.35
C TRP A 237 -0.33 12.99 18.88
N VAL A 238 0.42 14.04 18.56
CA VAL A 238 0.60 14.55 17.19
C VAL A 238 2.08 14.98 16.99
N PRO A 239 2.83 14.34 16.07
CA PRO A 239 2.46 13.17 15.29
C PRO A 239 2.34 11.90 16.15
N SER A 240 1.41 11.02 15.81
CA SER A 240 1.12 9.78 16.52
C SER A 240 2.09 8.65 16.13
N LEU A 241 3.39 8.86 16.38
CA LEU A 241 4.46 7.93 16.02
C LEU A 241 4.48 6.72 16.96
N ASP A 242 4.62 5.51 16.40
CA ASP A 242 4.84 4.24 17.11
C ASP A 242 6.27 3.73 16.86
#